data_AF-A0A518DYN8-F1
#
_entry.id   AF-A0A518DYN8-F1
#
_cell.length_a   1.000
_cell.length_b   1.000
_cell.length_c   1.000
_cell.angle_alpha   90.00
_cell.angle_beta   90.00
_cell.angle_gamma   90.00
#
_symmetry.space_group_name_H-M   'P 1'
#
loop_
_entity.id
_entity.type
_entity.pdbx_description
1 polymer ?
#
loop_
_entity_poly.entity_id
_entity_poly.type
_entity_poly.pdbx_seq_one_letter_code
_entity_poly.pdbx_strand_id
1 'polypeptide(L)'
;MSKFYLLDHSLRGVGGHHYEYALHTCRQAQDRYDQVILAVHRDFSAAEEFDPSWQVLPVFSDDTYSPYCAFFSRPYVEPGRAQRWSHRLRQAVIRPWRKWRHTQGRTRHLQNFLASCSEVFSQYPLAPGDQVFVPTLSELDLEGLVMYFQVDPASRNVDWRLQFHFDVFEGRPGEYPVQTDRSDEMRRSFSRSLAQAAGQRLSLYNTTPELAAQYQQLGVAHFEAMPYPVNPAIQPADSVVDDSGSSALTGERRRVTCGGYFRREKGRRHLRELVTRLAPELGSQGRVQLVVQGSARQIHKTVGAIRSTGQLRDDAIVTPPHPLSMEQYAELIQRADIGLFLYDGRRYYARCSGVLVEMLAAGVPVITPAGCWLAEQFAEASRDHYQQLATHPERQESVLARRSLLQADAGPAAFPLNLETPAADLLLRFRWRAPAEPGALVRLRCQQFDRKNSLVASSTAIAGFHQGDAVAGLFHLEPQTVRIQAELENAYDQRDLELENLTAITLPAEEDGRLRPLGSVGLAFDAQEDIPRLLNDMLDHYDHYRASSLAFSETWRNDHHPGQILDRFQSPAAASPQRVA
;
A
#
# COMPACT_ATOMS: atom_id res chain seq x y z
N MET A 1 7.13 -16.05 35.12
CA MET A 1 5.95 -15.63 34.33
C MET A 1 6.44 -14.70 33.26
N SER A 2 6.21 -15.04 31.99
CA SER A 2 6.62 -14.21 30.85
C SER A 2 5.53 -13.22 30.50
N LYS A 3 5.92 -12.00 30.17
CA LYS A 3 5.00 -10.90 29.88
C LYS A 3 5.17 -10.41 28.45
N PHE A 4 4.08 -9.96 27.87
CA PHE A 4 4.06 -9.28 26.58
C PHE A 4 3.74 -7.81 26.78
N TYR A 5 4.63 -6.94 26.33
CA TYR A 5 4.45 -5.49 26.35
C TYR A 5 4.19 -5.00 24.93
N LEU A 6 3.09 -4.28 24.71
CA LEU A 6 2.84 -3.52 23.49
C LEU A 6 2.88 -2.04 23.83
N LEU A 7 3.85 -1.30 23.27
CA LEU A 7 3.97 0.14 23.48
C LEU A 7 3.51 0.88 22.22
N ASP A 8 2.31 1.43 22.21
CA ASP A 8 1.80 2.23 21.09
C ASP A 8 1.42 3.63 21.55
N HIS A 9 2.42 4.51 21.55
CA HIS A 9 2.26 5.92 21.89
C HIS A 9 1.45 6.72 20.84
N SER A 10 1.10 6.13 19.70
CA SER A 10 0.18 6.73 18.72
C SER A 10 -1.28 6.29 18.89
N LEU A 11 -1.54 5.30 19.74
CA LEU A 11 -2.89 4.85 20.08
C LEU A 11 -3.59 5.85 21.02
N ARG A 12 -4.47 6.67 20.44
CA ARG A 12 -5.17 7.80 21.12
C ARG A 12 -6.66 7.60 21.36
N GLY A 13 -7.29 6.63 20.70
CA GLY A 13 -8.71 6.34 20.87
C GLY A 13 -9.12 5.04 20.20
N VAL A 14 -10.40 4.71 20.30
CA VAL A 14 -10.98 3.52 19.66
C VAL A 14 -11.09 3.73 18.15
N GLY A 15 -10.84 2.66 17.42
CA GLY A 15 -10.95 2.60 15.97
C GLY A 15 -9.71 3.11 15.22
N GLY A 16 -9.65 2.72 13.96
CA GLY A 16 -8.50 2.99 13.11
C GLY A 16 -7.29 2.10 13.43
N HIS A 17 -6.24 2.36 12.68
CA HIS A 17 -5.18 1.38 12.45
C HIS A 17 -4.38 1.03 13.70
N HIS A 18 -4.04 2.02 14.55
CA HIS A 18 -3.31 1.78 15.80
C HIS A 18 -4.12 0.94 16.79
N TYR A 19 -5.42 1.20 16.89
CA TYR A 19 -6.31 0.46 17.80
C TYR A 19 -6.47 -0.98 17.36
N GLU A 20 -6.78 -1.21 16.08
CA GLU A 20 -6.96 -2.56 15.53
C GLU A 20 -5.67 -3.38 15.62
N TYR A 21 -4.53 -2.78 15.27
CA TYR A 21 -3.23 -3.43 15.39
C TYR A 21 -2.98 -3.88 16.83
N ALA A 22 -3.10 -2.96 17.81
CA ALA A 22 -2.87 -3.26 19.21
C ALA A 22 -3.83 -4.34 19.73
N LEU A 23 -5.13 -4.20 19.45
CA LEU A 23 -6.16 -5.14 19.88
C LEU A 23 -5.88 -6.56 19.41
N HIS A 24 -5.63 -6.74 18.11
CA HIS A 24 -5.47 -8.07 17.53
C HIS A 24 -4.15 -8.72 17.91
N THR A 25 -3.08 -7.92 18.02
CA THR A 25 -1.77 -8.43 18.48
C THR A 25 -1.83 -8.85 19.95
N CYS A 26 -2.41 -8.02 20.82
CA CYS A 26 -2.56 -8.34 22.24
C CYS A 26 -3.46 -9.56 22.49
N ARG A 27 -4.56 -9.72 21.73
CA ARG A 27 -5.41 -10.93 21.80
C ARG A 27 -4.61 -12.20 21.52
N GLN A 28 -3.79 -12.22 20.47
CA GLN A 28 -2.95 -13.38 20.18
C GLN A 28 -1.84 -13.59 21.23
N ALA A 29 -1.39 -12.52 21.88
CA ALA A 29 -0.38 -12.60 22.92
C ALA A 29 -0.93 -13.20 24.22
N GLN A 30 -2.20 -12.98 24.53
CA GLN A 30 -2.86 -13.52 25.73
C GLN A 30 -2.79 -15.06 25.80
N ASP A 31 -2.78 -15.74 24.66
CA ASP A 31 -2.67 -17.21 24.59
C ASP A 31 -1.23 -17.72 24.80
N ARG A 32 -0.22 -16.83 24.70
CA ARG A 32 1.21 -17.18 24.71
C ARG A 32 1.98 -16.66 25.90
N TYR A 33 1.45 -15.67 26.61
CA TYR A 33 2.11 -15.00 27.73
C TYR A 33 1.21 -14.94 28.95
N ASP A 34 1.80 -14.96 30.15
CA ASP A 34 1.06 -14.96 31.40
C ASP A 34 0.36 -13.60 31.67
N GLN A 35 0.88 -12.53 31.07
CA GLN A 35 0.35 -11.18 31.23
C GLN A 35 0.58 -10.34 29.98
N VAL A 36 -0.43 -9.54 29.62
CA VAL A 36 -0.37 -8.55 28.55
C VAL A 36 -0.42 -7.14 29.15
N ILE A 37 0.55 -6.31 28.79
CA ILE A 37 0.66 -4.91 29.18
C ILE A 37 0.61 -4.05 27.92
N LEU A 38 -0.37 -3.17 27.85
CA LEU A 38 -0.60 -2.26 26.73
C LEU A 38 -0.35 -0.82 27.18
N ALA A 39 0.76 -0.21 26.78
CA ALA A 39 1.07 1.18 27.11
C ALA A 39 0.75 2.08 25.92
N VAL A 40 -0.07 3.11 26.16
CA VAL A 40 -0.71 3.92 25.10
C VAL A 40 -0.54 5.43 25.35
N HIS A 41 -1.03 6.25 24.42
CA HIS A 41 -1.06 7.69 24.61
C HIS A 41 -1.99 8.06 25.78
N ARG A 42 -1.63 9.08 26.56
CA ARG A 42 -2.41 9.61 27.69
C ARG A 42 -3.82 10.13 27.37
N ASP A 43 -4.11 10.28 26.08
CA ASP A 43 -5.41 10.78 25.60
C ASP A 43 -6.36 9.59 25.34
N PHE A 44 -5.85 8.35 25.41
CA PHE A 44 -6.65 7.15 25.30
C PHE A 44 -7.49 6.96 26.56
N SER A 45 -8.81 6.99 26.41
CA SER A 45 -9.77 6.97 27.52
C SER A 45 -10.70 5.76 27.52
N ALA A 46 -10.48 4.76 26.66
CA ALA A 46 -11.37 3.62 26.45
C ALA A 46 -10.71 2.28 26.82
N ALA A 47 -10.11 2.22 28.01
CA ALA A 47 -9.40 1.02 28.48
C ALA A 47 -10.34 -0.18 28.67
N GLU A 48 -11.61 0.09 28.96
CA GLU A 48 -12.70 -0.87 29.12
C GLU A 48 -13.07 -1.64 27.84
N GLU A 49 -12.64 -1.15 26.67
CA GLU A 49 -12.85 -1.83 25.37
C GLU A 49 -11.85 -2.99 25.15
N PHE A 50 -10.84 -3.11 26.02
CA PHE A 50 -9.88 -4.21 26.00
C PHE A 50 -10.27 -5.31 27.00
N ASP A 51 -9.68 -6.50 26.85
CA ASP A 51 -9.90 -7.59 27.79
C ASP A 51 -9.50 -7.15 29.21
N PRO A 52 -10.35 -7.34 30.23
CA PRO A 52 -10.10 -6.85 31.59
C PRO A 52 -8.89 -7.51 32.28
N SER A 53 -8.35 -8.60 31.73
CA SER A 53 -7.09 -9.20 32.20
C SER A 53 -5.85 -8.41 31.80
N TRP A 54 -5.95 -7.54 30.78
CA TRP A 54 -4.83 -6.73 30.30
C TRP A 54 -4.59 -5.51 31.19
N GLN A 55 -3.33 -5.06 31.25
CA GLN A 55 -2.98 -3.83 31.94
C GLN A 55 -2.80 -2.69 30.92
N VAL A 56 -3.76 -1.77 30.86
CA VAL A 56 -3.74 -0.64 29.91
C VAL A 56 -3.22 0.62 30.61
N LEU A 57 -2.10 1.17 30.13
CA LEU A 57 -1.35 2.26 30.77
C LEU A 57 -1.27 3.50 29.86
N PRO A 58 -2.11 4.53 30.08
CA PRO A 58 -2.12 5.75 29.26
C PRO A 58 -1.03 6.75 29.71
N VAL A 59 0.23 6.46 29.39
CA VAL A 59 1.40 7.19 29.94
C VAL A 59 2.08 8.14 28.95
N PHE A 60 2.07 7.85 27.65
CA PHE A 60 2.83 8.62 26.66
C PHE A 60 2.19 9.99 26.35
N SER A 61 2.99 11.07 26.25
CA SER A 61 2.51 12.43 25.85
C SER A 61 2.51 12.70 24.37
N ASP A 62 3.44 12.06 23.67
CA ASP A 62 3.81 12.41 22.32
C ASP A 62 3.48 11.22 21.43
N ASP A 63 3.15 11.50 20.17
CA ASP A 63 2.91 10.48 19.15
C ASP A 63 4.10 10.39 18.18
N THR A 64 4.08 9.36 17.33
CA THR A 64 5.16 9.09 16.37
C THR A 64 5.21 10.13 15.24
N TYR A 65 4.18 10.97 15.08
CA TYR A 65 4.05 11.96 14.00
C TYR A 65 4.66 13.32 14.36
N SER A 66 5.62 13.32 15.29
CA SER A 66 6.31 14.51 15.76
C SER A 66 6.97 15.28 14.61
N PRO A 67 6.81 16.62 14.54
CA PRO A 67 7.43 17.45 13.50
C PRO A 67 8.96 17.52 13.63
N TYR A 68 9.52 16.97 14.70
CA TYR A 68 10.95 16.92 14.98
C TYR A 68 11.63 15.66 14.44
N CYS A 69 10.87 14.74 13.84
CA CYS A 69 11.43 13.58 13.17
C CYS A 69 12.02 13.97 11.81
N ALA A 70 13.07 13.27 11.39
CA ALA A 70 13.70 13.42 10.09
C ALA A 70 12.69 13.27 8.93
N PHE A 71 11.65 12.45 9.12
CA PHE A 71 10.59 12.24 8.14
C PHE A 71 9.70 13.47 7.90
N PHE A 72 9.44 14.28 8.94
CA PHE A 72 8.47 15.40 8.87
C PHE A 72 9.13 16.78 8.78
N SER A 73 10.38 16.90 9.22
CA SER A 73 11.06 18.19 9.32
C SER A 73 11.45 18.80 7.96
N ARG A 74 11.50 18.00 6.88
CA ARG A 74 11.86 18.45 5.52
C ARG A 74 10.95 17.80 4.46
N PRO A 75 9.84 18.43 4.05
CA PRO A 75 9.16 17.99 2.84
C PRO A 75 10.14 18.09 1.68
N TYR A 76 10.24 17.04 0.86
CA TYR A 76 11.01 17.10 -0.39
C TYR A 76 10.55 18.31 -1.19
N VAL A 77 11.48 19.24 -1.44
CA VAL A 77 11.23 20.40 -2.29
C VAL A 77 11.77 20.03 -3.65
N GLU A 78 10.88 19.90 -4.64
CA GLU A 78 11.28 19.62 -6.02
C GLU A 78 12.37 20.63 -6.47
N PRO A 79 13.56 20.14 -6.88
CA PRO A 79 14.60 21.00 -7.43
C PRO A 79 14.06 21.63 -8.72
N GLY A 80 13.86 22.95 -8.71
CA GLY A 80 13.38 23.69 -9.89
C GLY A 80 12.36 24.79 -9.60
N ARG A 81 11.66 24.76 -8.47
CA ARG A 81 10.85 25.91 -8.04
C ARG A 81 11.75 26.99 -7.46
N ALA A 82 12.15 27.93 -8.31
CA ALA A 82 12.91 29.12 -7.95
C ALA A 82 12.35 29.78 -6.68
N GLN A 83 13.01 29.52 -5.56
CA GLN A 83 12.60 30.03 -4.26
C GLN A 83 12.86 31.54 -4.27
N ARG A 84 11.78 32.33 -4.40
CA ARG A 84 11.80 33.80 -4.48
C ARG A 84 12.75 34.39 -3.42
N TRP A 85 13.58 35.35 -3.85
CA TRP A 85 14.60 36.02 -3.03
C TRP A 85 14.09 36.57 -1.68
N SER A 86 12.83 37.00 -1.60
CA SER A 86 12.20 37.46 -0.36
C SER A 86 12.12 36.40 0.74
N HIS A 87 12.15 35.11 0.38
CA HIS A 87 12.20 34.01 1.33
C HIS A 87 13.59 33.84 1.98
N ARG A 88 14.68 34.22 1.29
CA ARG A 88 16.05 34.07 1.81
C ARG A 88 16.35 35.01 2.99
N LEU A 89 15.94 36.28 2.88
CA LEU A 89 16.13 37.27 3.96
C LEU A 89 15.31 36.93 5.21
N ARG A 90 14.04 36.54 5.05
CA ARG A 90 13.20 36.08 6.17
C ARG A 90 13.72 34.80 6.81
N GLN A 91 14.31 33.90 6.02
CA GLN A 91 14.91 32.69 6.57
C GLN A 91 16.16 32.97 7.40
N ALA A 92 17.01 33.94 7.03
CA ALA A 92 18.25 34.21 7.78
C ALA A 92 18.00 34.60 9.25
N VAL A 93 16.97 35.42 9.51
CA VAL A 93 16.62 35.87 10.88
C VAL A 93 15.86 34.78 11.66
N ILE A 94 14.99 34.03 11.01
CA ILE A 94 14.11 33.04 11.67
C ILE A 94 14.82 31.70 11.90
N ARG A 95 15.89 31.39 11.15
CA ARG A 95 16.63 30.12 11.21
C ARG A 95 17.19 29.77 12.59
N PRO A 96 17.90 30.65 13.31
CA PRO A 96 18.45 30.31 14.63
C PRO A 96 17.37 29.95 15.64
N TRP A 97 16.29 30.72 15.69
CA TRP A 97 15.17 30.48 16.59
C TRP A 97 14.39 29.20 16.24
N ARG A 98 14.17 28.92 14.95
CA ARG A 98 13.59 27.65 14.50
C ARG A 98 14.47 26.46 14.87
N LYS A 99 15.79 26.57 14.68
CA LYS A 99 16.75 25.53 15.05
C LYS A 99 16.72 25.30 16.57
N TRP A 100 16.75 26.37 17.36
CA TRP A 100 16.63 26.27 18.82
C TRP A 100 15.31 25.62 19.25
N ARG A 101 14.16 26.06 18.72
CA ARG A 101 12.85 25.44 19.00
C ARG A 101 12.80 23.98 18.59
N HIS A 102 13.39 23.63 17.44
CA HIS A 102 13.48 22.25 16.98
C HIS A 102 14.33 21.39 17.92
N THR A 103 15.49 21.88 18.34
CA THR A 103 16.35 21.18 19.32
C THR A 103 15.64 21.01 20.66
N GLN A 104 15.03 22.06 21.21
CA GLN A 104 14.29 21.98 22.46
C GLN A 104 13.08 21.03 22.37
N GLY A 105 12.33 21.10 21.28
CA GLY A 105 11.21 20.19 21.01
C GLY A 105 11.66 18.73 20.94
N ARG A 106 12.78 18.46 20.25
CA ARG A 106 13.39 17.13 20.18
C ARG A 106 13.83 16.64 21.57
N THR A 107 14.55 17.45 22.34
CA THR A 107 14.98 17.10 23.69
C THR A 107 13.80 16.80 24.61
N ARG A 108 12.73 17.60 24.53
CA ARG A 108 11.51 17.37 25.30
C ARG A 108 10.84 16.04 24.92
N HIS A 109 10.70 15.76 23.62
CA HIS A 109 10.15 14.49 23.12
C HIS A 109 10.94 13.29 23.66
N LEU A 110 12.27 13.34 23.58
CA LEU A 110 13.16 12.29 24.10
C LEU A 110 12.99 12.07 25.61
N GLN A 111 12.95 13.16 26.38
CA GLN A 111 12.77 13.09 27.84
C GLN A 111 11.39 12.54 28.22
N ASN A 112 10.34 12.95 27.51
CA ASN A 112 9.00 12.46 27.72
C ASN A 112 8.88 10.96 27.40
N PHE A 113 9.50 10.50 26.31
CA PHE A 113 9.51 9.09 25.93
C PHE A 113 10.25 8.25 26.98
N LEU A 114 11.45 8.68 27.41
CA LEU A 114 12.20 8.06 28.51
C LEU A 114 11.37 7.97 29.78
N ALA A 115 10.74 9.07 30.21
CA ALA A 115 9.92 9.12 31.42
C ALA A 115 8.73 8.15 31.33
N SER A 116 8.07 8.09 30.18
CA SER A 116 6.93 7.19 29.93
C SER A 116 7.37 5.72 30.00
N CYS A 117 8.47 5.34 29.36
CA CYS A 117 9.03 3.98 29.49
C CYS A 117 9.38 3.67 30.95
N SER A 118 10.02 4.60 31.65
CA SER A 118 10.40 4.42 33.05
C SER A 118 9.18 4.21 33.94
N GLU A 119 8.08 4.93 33.67
CA GLU A 119 6.81 4.74 34.36
C GLU A 119 6.22 3.34 34.12
N VAL A 120 6.11 2.90 32.86
CA VAL A 120 5.61 1.55 32.50
C VAL A 120 6.40 0.48 33.24
N PHE A 121 7.72 0.51 33.14
CA PHE A 121 8.58 -0.55 33.65
C PHE A 121 8.85 -0.42 35.16
N SER A 122 8.57 0.72 35.79
CA SER A 122 8.52 0.80 37.25
C SER A 122 7.30 0.09 37.84
N GLN A 123 6.15 0.14 37.14
CA GLN A 123 4.93 -0.55 37.55
C GLN A 123 4.96 -2.04 37.20
N TYR A 124 5.55 -2.37 36.05
CA TYR A 124 5.67 -3.74 35.54
C TYR A 124 7.14 -4.03 35.15
N PRO A 125 8.01 -4.35 36.13
CA PRO A 125 9.46 -4.52 35.92
C PRO A 125 9.81 -5.61 34.93
N LEU A 126 10.71 -5.32 33.98
CA LEU A 126 11.18 -6.27 32.98
C LEU A 126 11.84 -7.50 33.61
N ALA A 127 11.53 -8.69 33.09
CA ALA A 127 12.07 -9.97 33.54
C ALA A 127 12.58 -10.82 32.35
N PRO A 128 13.55 -11.73 32.59
CA PRO A 128 14.00 -12.64 31.54
C PRO A 128 12.84 -13.43 30.91
N GLY A 129 12.78 -13.43 29.58
CA GLY A 129 11.73 -14.10 28.80
C GLY A 129 10.59 -13.17 28.36
N ASP A 130 10.51 -11.94 28.87
CA ASP A 130 9.55 -10.96 28.39
C ASP A 130 9.84 -10.54 26.94
N GLN A 131 8.77 -10.19 26.22
CA GLN A 131 8.84 -9.58 24.89
C GLN A 131 8.27 -8.16 24.93
N VAL A 132 8.97 -7.21 24.33
CA VAL A 132 8.50 -5.83 24.17
C VAL A 132 8.35 -5.52 22.69
N PHE A 133 7.14 -5.21 22.26
CA PHE A 133 6.81 -4.84 20.90
C PHE A 133 6.38 -3.38 20.81
N VAL A 134 6.99 -2.65 19.87
CA VAL A 134 6.66 -1.26 19.57
C VAL A 134 6.22 -1.21 18.10
N PRO A 135 4.90 -1.28 17.82
CA PRO A 135 4.40 -1.42 16.45
C PRO A 135 4.67 -0.18 15.61
N THR A 136 4.73 1.01 16.20
CA THR A 136 4.88 2.27 15.46
C THR A 136 6.01 3.10 16.07
N LEU A 137 7.09 3.27 15.31
CA LEU A 137 8.31 3.92 15.80
C LEU A 137 8.97 4.81 14.73
N SER A 138 9.46 6.00 15.12
CA SER A 138 10.31 6.88 14.32
C SER A 138 11.77 6.84 14.77
N GLU A 139 12.70 7.46 14.01
CA GLU A 139 14.09 7.52 14.43
C GLU A 139 14.28 8.31 15.74
N LEU A 140 13.36 9.25 16.02
CA LEU A 140 13.36 10.04 17.26
C LEU A 140 12.92 9.19 18.46
N ASP A 141 11.91 8.34 18.28
CA ASP A 141 11.45 7.44 19.34
C ASP A 141 12.50 6.39 19.68
N LEU A 142 13.30 5.96 18.69
CA LEU A 142 14.41 5.02 18.90
C LEU A 142 15.47 5.67 19.79
N GLU A 143 15.81 6.94 19.57
CA GLU A 143 16.72 7.67 20.45
C GLU A 143 16.16 7.78 21.88
N GLY A 144 14.86 8.02 22.04
CA GLY A 144 14.21 8.06 23.36
C GLY A 144 14.25 6.70 24.07
N LEU A 145 14.01 5.62 23.33
CA LEU A 145 14.08 4.26 23.84
C LEU A 145 15.51 3.87 24.27
N VAL A 146 16.51 4.29 23.49
CA VAL A 146 17.93 4.06 23.82
C VAL A 146 18.35 4.81 25.09
N MET A 147 17.79 6.00 25.35
CA MET A 147 17.99 6.66 26.63
C MET A 147 17.43 5.83 27.80
N TYR A 148 16.30 5.14 27.61
CA TYR A 148 15.76 4.24 28.63
C TYR A 148 16.66 3.01 28.86
N PHE A 149 17.21 2.41 27.80
CA PHE A 149 18.16 1.30 27.91
C PHE A 149 19.39 1.60 28.76
N GLN A 150 19.80 2.87 28.84
CA GLN A 150 20.94 3.29 29.64
C GLN A 150 20.61 3.42 31.14
N VAL A 151 19.33 3.61 31.47
CA VAL A 151 18.86 3.81 32.85
C VAL A 151 18.42 2.48 33.48
N ASP A 152 17.90 1.54 32.70
CA ASP A 152 17.41 0.25 33.20
C ASP A 152 18.20 -0.94 32.61
N PRO A 153 19.13 -1.54 33.38
CA PRO A 153 19.87 -2.73 32.95
C PRO A 153 19.01 -3.97 32.66
N ALA A 154 17.79 -4.06 33.22
CA ALA A 154 16.90 -5.20 32.99
C ALA A 154 16.44 -5.26 31.52
N SER A 155 16.48 -4.13 30.80
CA SER A 155 16.19 -4.05 29.36
C SER A 155 17.03 -5.02 28.51
N ARG A 156 18.25 -5.37 28.95
CA ARG A 156 19.14 -6.31 28.24
C ARG A 156 18.65 -7.75 28.28
N ASN A 157 17.78 -8.06 29.24
CA ASN A 157 17.29 -9.41 29.48
C ASN A 157 15.94 -9.68 28.80
N VAL A 158 15.44 -8.76 27.97
CA VAL A 158 14.18 -8.93 27.22
C VAL A 158 14.43 -8.79 25.73
N ASP A 159 13.51 -9.26 24.89
CA ASP A 159 13.59 -9.13 23.44
C ASP A 159 12.74 -7.94 22.98
N TRP A 160 13.34 -7.03 22.22
CA TRP A 160 12.71 -5.83 21.71
C TRP A 160 12.41 -5.97 20.23
N ARG A 161 11.15 -5.79 19.86
CA ARG A 161 10.63 -5.88 18.50
C ARG A 161 10.17 -4.49 18.08
N LEU A 162 10.88 -3.86 17.14
CA LEU A 162 10.68 -2.45 16.79
C LEU A 162 10.23 -2.36 15.34
N GLN A 163 9.02 -1.87 15.07
CA GLN A 163 8.51 -1.72 13.71
C GLN A 163 8.46 -0.25 13.27
N PHE A 164 8.98 0.01 12.06
CA PHE A 164 9.05 1.34 11.46
C PHE A 164 8.18 1.43 10.20
N HIS A 165 7.38 2.51 10.09
CA HIS A 165 6.35 2.67 9.05
C HIS A 165 6.63 3.78 8.03
N PHE A 166 7.70 4.54 8.21
CA PHE A 166 7.94 5.74 7.41
C PHE A 166 9.03 5.54 6.37
N ASP A 167 8.78 5.96 5.14
CA ASP A 167 9.77 5.85 4.07
C ASP A 167 11.05 6.62 4.41
N VAL A 168 12.19 6.00 4.14
CA VAL A 168 13.48 6.71 4.08
C VAL A 168 13.51 7.59 2.83
N PHE A 169 12.99 7.07 1.72
CA PHE A 169 13.02 7.70 0.40
C PHE A 169 11.61 7.83 -0.18
N GLU A 170 11.33 8.95 -0.86
CA GLU A 170 10.12 9.10 -1.66
C GLU A 170 10.31 8.45 -3.04
N GLY A 171 9.29 7.78 -3.57
CA GLY A 171 9.33 7.19 -4.91
C GLY A 171 10.10 5.87 -5.00
N ARG A 172 10.70 5.64 -6.16
CA ARG A 172 11.28 4.35 -6.58
C ARG A 172 12.81 4.36 -6.51
N PRO A 173 13.49 3.18 -6.55
CA PRO A 173 14.93 3.09 -6.37
C PRO A 173 15.78 4.00 -7.27
N GLY A 174 15.40 4.19 -8.54
CA GLY A 174 16.09 5.11 -9.45
C GLY A 174 16.06 6.59 -9.00
N GLU A 175 15.12 6.95 -8.12
CA GLU A 175 14.96 8.30 -7.57
C GLU A 175 15.68 8.51 -6.22
N TYR A 176 16.22 7.45 -5.61
CA TYR A 176 16.85 7.52 -4.29
C TYR A 176 18.20 8.27 -4.28
N PRO A 177 19.07 8.16 -5.31
CA PRO A 177 20.39 8.79 -5.29
C PRO A 177 20.38 10.31 -5.08
N VAL A 178 19.28 10.99 -5.43
CA VAL A 178 19.17 12.46 -5.25
C VAL A 178 18.59 12.86 -3.87
N GLN A 179 18.26 11.91 -3.01
CA GLN A 179 17.61 12.13 -1.70
C GLN A 179 18.57 11.93 -0.51
N THR A 180 19.87 12.19 -0.72
CA THR A 180 20.94 11.90 0.24
C THR A 180 20.79 12.60 1.58
N ASP A 181 20.32 13.85 1.60
CA ASP A 181 20.22 14.65 2.83
C ASP A 181 19.40 13.95 3.93
N ARG A 182 18.24 13.38 3.56
CA ARG A 182 17.34 12.71 4.49
C ARG A 182 17.92 11.37 4.91
N SER A 183 18.41 10.56 3.97
CA SER A 183 19.01 9.27 4.28
C SER A 183 20.27 9.40 5.14
N ASP A 184 21.07 10.45 4.96
CA ASP A 184 22.27 10.71 5.77
C ASP A 184 21.92 11.20 7.18
N GLU A 185 20.84 11.97 7.34
CA GLU A 185 20.29 12.34 8.64
C GLU A 185 19.78 11.10 9.38
N MET A 186 18.99 10.26 8.71
CA MET A 186 18.49 9.00 9.27
C MET A 186 19.63 8.04 9.61
N ARG A 187 20.57 7.78 8.68
CA ARG A 187 21.74 6.92 8.91
C ARG A 187 22.49 7.33 10.16
N ARG A 188 22.77 8.63 10.33
CA ARG A 188 23.46 9.14 11.53
C ARG A 188 22.67 8.93 12.82
N SER A 189 21.35 9.13 12.79
CA SER A 189 20.49 8.92 13.96
C SER A 189 20.43 7.43 14.34
N PHE A 190 20.19 6.55 13.37
CA PHE A 190 20.17 5.10 13.58
C PHE A 190 21.52 4.56 14.03
N SER A 191 22.62 4.88 13.33
CA SER A 191 23.95 4.40 13.71
C SER A 191 24.31 4.78 15.15
N ARG A 192 24.01 6.02 15.56
CA ARG A 192 24.26 6.47 16.94
C ARG A 192 23.40 5.70 17.95
N SER A 193 22.12 5.56 17.67
CA SER A 193 21.16 4.91 18.58
C SER A 193 21.49 3.43 18.74
N LEU A 194 21.75 2.72 17.64
CA LEU A 194 22.06 1.30 17.66
C LEU A 194 23.42 1.02 18.33
N ALA A 195 24.43 1.87 18.12
CA ALA A 195 25.70 1.76 18.83
C ALA A 195 25.53 1.93 20.36
N GLN A 196 24.65 2.84 20.79
CA GLN A 196 24.32 3.01 22.21
C GLN A 196 23.42 1.90 22.77
N ALA A 197 22.69 1.20 21.90
CA ALA A 197 21.91 0.02 22.23
C ALA A 197 22.72 -1.28 22.15
N ALA A 198 24.05 -1.20 21.99
CA ALA A 198 24.91 -2.38 21.95
C ALA A 198 24.70 -3.25 23.20
N GLY A 199 24.44 -4.54 22.98
CA GLY A 199 24.11 -5.51 24.03
C GLY A 199 22.60 -5.69 24.29
N GLN A 200 21.74 -4.90 23.68
CA GLN A 200 20.30 -5.14 23.67
C GLN A 200 19.95 -6.23 22.65
N ARG A 201 18.82 -6.93 22.87
CA ARG A 201 18.30 -7.94 21.95
C ARG A 201 17.22 -7.30 21.08
N LEU A 202 17.64 -6.71 19.96
CA LEU A 202 16.76 -5.95 19.06
C LEU A 202 16.44 -6.73 17.79
N SER A 203 15.18 -6.67 17.36
CA SER A 203 14.73 -7.02 16.01
C SER A 203 14.02 -5.83 15.39
N LEU A 204 14.43 -5.47 14.17
CA LEU A 204 13.95 -4.28 13.47
C LEU A 204 13.08 -4.71 12.29
N TYR A 205 11.85 -4.22 12.26
CA TYR A 205 10.85 -4.59 11.28
C TYR A 205 10.34 -3.39 10.49
N ASN A 206 9.81 -3.66 9.30
CA ASN A 206 9.05 -2.73 8.49
C ASN A 206 7.75 -3.39 8.04
N THR A 207 6.78 -2.60 7.56
CA THR A 207 5.48 -3.14 7.14
C THR A 207 5.47 -3.80 5.77
N THR A 208 6.50 -3.57 4.94
CA THR A 208 6.60 -4.12 3.59
C THR A 208 8.06 -4.50 3.27
N PRO A 209 8.28 -5.44 2.33
CA PRO A 209 9.61 -5.75 1.81
C PRO A 209 10.33 -4.54 1.21
N GLU A 210 9.62 -3.69 0.48
CA GLU A 210 10.15 -2.50 -0.17
C GLU A 210 10.60 -1.47 0.87
N LEU A 211 9.85 -1.30 1.95
CA LEU A 211 10.24 -0.42 3.04
C LEU A 211 11.45 -0.98 3.79
N ALA A 212 11.47 -2.29 4.07
CA ALA A 212 12.65 -2.95 4.64
C ALA A 212 13.89 -2.74 3.76
N ALA A 213 13.75 -2.85 2.44
CA ALA A 213 14.84 -2.59 1.50
C ALA A 213 15.33 -1.14 1.57
N GLN A 214 14.45 -0.15 1.74
CA GLN A 214 14.87 1.25 1.97
C GLN A 214 15.70 1.40 3.26
N TYR A 215 15.26 0.79 4.36
CA TYR A 215 16.01 0.83 5.62
C TYR A 215 17.35 0.08 5.53
N GLN A 216 17.40 -1.03 4.79
CA GLN A 216 18.63 -1.77 4.53
C GLN A 216 19.69 -0.90 3.81
N GLN A 217 19.28 0.03 2.94
CA GLN A 217 20.19 0.98 2.27
C GLN A 217 20.82 2.01 3.22
N LEU A 218 20.30 2.15 4.45
CA LEU A 218 21.00 2.94 5.47
C LEU A 218 22.33 2.27 5.86
N GLY A 219 22.44 0.95 5.74
CA GLY A 219 23.65 0.20 6.07
C GLY A 219 23.95 0.17 7.57
N VAL A 220 22.92 0.23 8.42
CA VAL A 220 23.05 0.37 9.88
C VAL A 220 22.67 -0.88 10.67
N ALA A 221 21.79 -1.72 10.13
CA ALA A 221 21.32 -2.97 10.72
C ALA A 221 20.57 -3.78 9.66
N HIS A 222 20.19 -5.02 10.01
CA HIS A 222 19.22 -5.78 9.25
C HIS A 222 17.79 -5.36 9.60
N PHE A 223 16.97 -5.17 8.57
CA PHE A 223 15.54 -4.89 8.68
C PHE A 223 14.76 -5.97 7.93
N GLU A 224 13.68 -6.46 8.54
CA GLU A 224 12.82 -7.50 7.97
C GLU A 224 11.40 -6.96 7.75
N ALA A 225 10.72 -7.44 6.70
CA ALA A 225 9.30 -7.17 6.56
C ALA A 225 8.48 -8.00 7.55
N MET A 226 7.50 -7.37 8.19
CA MET A 226 6.53 -8.02 9.05
C MET A 226 5.12 -7.69 8.54
N PRO A 227 4.27 -8.71 8.34
CA PRO A 227 2.91 -8.51 7.81
C PRO A 227 2.10 -7.53 8.65
N TYR A 228 1.19 -6.84 7.97
CA TYR A 228 0.21 -5.96 8.63
C TYR A 228 -0.98 -6.79 9.12
N PRO A 229 -1.35 -6.77 10.41
CA PRO A 229 -2.42 -7.64 10.90
C PRO A 229 -3.78 -7.19 10.37
N VAL A 230 -4.61 -8.15 9.95
CA VAL A 230 -6.01 -7.91 9.57
C VAL A 230 -6.93 -8.26 10.73
N ASN A 231 -7.98 -7.45 10.91
CA ASN A 231 -9.06 -7.75 11.84
C ASN A 231 -9.74 -9.08 11.47
N PRO A 232 -9.75 -10.11 12.36
CA PRO A 232 -10.40 -11.38 12.07
C PRO A 232 -11.90 -11.28 11.78
N ALA A 233 -12.57 -10.20 12.19
CA ALA A 233 -13.96 -9.95 11.82
C ALA A 233 -14.13 -9.70 10.30
N ILE A 234 -13.07 -9.29 9.60
CA ILE A 234 -13.06 -9.09 8.16
C ILE A 234 -12.92 -10.45 7.48
N GLN A 235 -14.08 -11.07 7.30
CA GLN A 235 -14.25 -12.26 6.47
C GLN A 235 -14.78 -11.84 5.10
N PRO A 236 -14.55 -12.64 4.05
CA PRO A 236 -15.38 -12.58 2.86
C PRO A 236 -16.83 -12.58 3.27
N ALA A 237 -17.62 -11.69 2.66
CA ALA A 237 -19.05 -11.84 2.76
C ALA A 237 -19.35 -13.21 2.14
N ASP A 238 -19.71 -14.18 2.99
CA ASP A 238 -20.60 -15.27 2.58
C ASP A 238 -21.67 -14.57 1.78
N SER A 239 -21.96 -15.06 0.57
CA SER A 239 -23.03 -14.48 -0.24
C SER A 239 -24.21 -14.45 0.72
N VAL A 240 -24.56 -13.26 1.22
CA VAL A 240 -25.68 -13.11 2.13
C VAL A 240 -26.84 -13.33 1.20
N VAL A 241 -27.17 -14.61 1.03
CA VAL A 241 -28.42 -15.05 0.49
C VAL A 241 -29.37 -14.53 1.54
N ASP A 242 -29.89 -13.33 1.31
CA ASP A 242 -31.02 -12.84 2.09
C ASP A 242 -32.02 -13.99 2.18
N ASP A 243 -32.65 -14.20 3.34
CA ASP A 243 -33.63 -15.27 3.59
C ASP A 243 -34.74 -15.36 2.52
N SER A 244 -34.87 -14.34 1.67
CA SER A 244 -35.70 -14.33 0.47
C SER A 244 -35.26 -15.27 -0.65
N GLY A 245 -34.08 -15.90 -0.59
CA GLY A 245 -33.55 -16.79 -1.65
C GLY A 245 -33.28 -16.08 -2.98
N SER A 246 -33.49 -14.77 -3.03
CA SER A 246 -33.09 -13.91 -4.13
C SER A 246 -31.65 -13.48 -3.85
N SER A 247 -30.70 -13.94 -4.68
CA SER A 247 -29.42 -13.23 -4.80
C SER A 247 -29.76 -11.77 -5.12
N ALA A 248 -29.61 -10.87 -4.14
CA ALA A 248 -29.95 -9.44 -4.27
C ALA A 248 -29.19 -8.73 -5.40
N LEU A 249 -28.28 -9.43 -6.09
CA LEU A 249 -27.39 -8.90 -7.10
C LEU A 249 -27.96 -8.88 -8.52
N THR A 250 -29.14 -9.45 -8.80
CA THR A 250 -29.72 -9.43 -10.17
C THR A 250 -30.36 -8.09 -10.58
N GLY A 251 -30.04 -6.99 -9.88
CA GLY A 251 -30.51 -5.65 -10.22
C GLY A 251 -29.93 -4.51 -9.39
N GLU A 252 -29.07 -4.80 -8.41
CA GLU A 252 -28.44 -3.78 -7.57
C GLU A 252 -27.13 -3.25 -8.15
N ARG A 253 -26.90 -1.94 -7.96
CA ARG A 253 -25.68 -1.24 -8.38
C ARG A 253 -24.49 -1.74 -7.58
N ARG A 254 -23.35 -1.90 -8.24
CA ARG A 254 -22.09 -2.29 -7.60
C ARG A 254 -21.51 -1.15 -6.76
N ARG A 255 -21.14 -1.45 -5.52
CA ARG A 255 -20.53 -0.54 -4.56
C ARG A 255 -19.03 -0.46 -4.79
N VAL A 256 -18.59 0.64 -5.40
CA VAL A 256 -17.18 0.97 -5.61
C VAL A 256 -16.70 1.80 -4.43
N THR A 257 -15.86 1.24 -3.57
CA THR A 257 -15.52 1.81 -2.26
C THR A 257 -14.09 2.36 -2.23
N CYS A 258 -13.98 3.66 -1.94
CA CYS A 258 -12.75 4.33 -1.53
C CYS A 258 -12.68 4.36 0.00
N GLY A 259 -12.10 3.32 0.61
CA GLY A 259 -11.99 3.15 2.06
C GLY A 259 -10.86 3.97 2.71
N GLY A 260 -11.04 4.27 4.00
CA GLY A 260 -10.11 5.03 4.81
C GLY A 260 -10.24 6.55 4.65
N TYR A 261 -9.61 7.31 5.55
CA TYR A 261 -9.69 8.78 5.50
C TYR A 261 -9.09 9.36 4.22
N PHE A 262 -9.89 10.14 3.50
CA PHE A 262 -9.56 10.66 2.18
C PHE A 262 -8.56 11.83 2.22
N ARG A 263 -7.25 11.51 2.25
CA ARG A 263 -6.12 12.45 2.29
C ARG A 263 -5.61 12.82 0.90
N ARG A 264 -4.65 13.76 0.83
CA ARG A 264 -4.11 14.28 -0.44
C ARG A 264 -3.44 13.18 -1.26
N GLU A 265 -2.62 12.37 -0.62
CA GLU A 265 -1.92 11.20 -1.16
C GLU A 265 -2.85 10.00 -1.44
N LYS A 266 -4.07 10.00 -0.91
CA LYS A 266 -5.11 9.00 -1.20
C LYS A 266 -6.08 9.48 -2.28
N GLY A 267 -5.65 10.44 -3.11
CA GLY A 267 -6.39 10.85 -4.29
C GLY A 267 -7.44 11.93 -4.09
N ARG A 268 -7.41 12.68 -2.99
CA ARG A 268 -8.39 13.77 -2.75
C ARG A 268 -8.51 14.77 -3.90
N ARG A 269 -7.41 15.00 -4.63
CA ARG A 269 -7.39 15.91 -5.78
C ARG A 269 -8.06 15.33 -7.03
N HIS A 270 -8.09 14.00 -7.16
CA HIS A 270 -8.58 13.30 -8.35
C HIS A 270 -10.08 12.97 -8.27
N LEU A 271 -10.68 13.00 -7.08
CA LEU A 271 -12.10 12.64 -6.91
C LEU A 271 -13.05 13.40 -7.83
N ARG A 272 -12.86 14.71 -7.99
CA ARG A 272 -13.75 15.52 -8.86
C ARG A 272 -13.70 15.02 -10.29
N GLU A 273 -12.49 14.82 -10.82
CA GLU A 273 -12.29 14.38 -12.20
C GLU A 273 -12.80 12.96 -12.41
N LEU A 274 -12.53 12.06 -11.46
CA LEU A 274 -13.07 10.72 -11.47
C LEU A 274 -14.60 10.73 -11.54
N VAL A 275 -15.27 11.47 -10.66
CA VAL A 275 -16.75 11.53 -10.64
C VAL A 275 -17.30 12.11 -11.94
N THR A 276 -16.63 13.09 -12.55
CA THR A 276 -17.03 13.59 -13.87
C THR A 276 -16.96 12.49 -14.92
N ARG A 277 -15.88 11.71 -14.94
CA ARG A 277 -15.67 10.62 -15.92
C ARG A 277 -16.62 9.45 -15.69
N LEU A 278 -16.93 9.15 -14.44
CA LEU A 278 -17.87 8.10 -14.04
C LEU A 278 -19.34 8.56 -14.04
N ALA A 279 -19.64 9.81 -14.39
CA ALA A 279 -21.01 10.31 -14.38
C ALA A 279 -22.02 9.43 -15.14
N PRO A 280 -21.68 8.83 -16.31
CA PRO A 280 -22.58 7.88 -16.97
C PRO A 280 -22.91 6.64 -16.11
N GLU A 281 -21.91 6.06 -15.44
CA GLU A 281 -22.06 4.88 -14.57
C GLU A 281 -22.71 5.22 -13.22
N LEU A 282 -22.74 6.50 -12.83
CA LEU A 282 -23.33 7.02 -11.59
C LEU A 282 -24.73 7.66 -11.81
N GLY A 283 -25.18 7.74 -13.06
CA GLY A 283 -26.45 8.35 -13.45
C GLY A 283 -27.67 7.51 -13.07
N SER A 284 -28.86 7.93 -13.50
CA SER A 284 -30.14 7.28 -13.16
C SER A 284 -30.20 5.80 -13.54
N GLN A 285 -29.57 5.41 -14.65
CA GLN A 285 -29.44 4.05 -15.14
C GLN A 285 -28.05 3.45 -14.86
N GLY A 286 -27.24 4.16 -14.06
CA GLY A 286 -25.87 3.79 -13.77
C GLY A 286 -25.77 2.47 -12.99
N ARG A 287 -24.69 1.73 -13.26
CA ARG A 287 -24.41 0.42 -12.63
C ARG A 287 -23.63 0.54 -11.32
N VAL A 288 -23.21 1.76 -10.94
CA VAL A 288 -22.28 1.99 -9.83
C VAL A 288 -22.88 2.88 -8.75
N GLN A 289 -22.56 2.56 -7.50
CA GLN A 289 -22.64 3.47 -6.36
C GLN A 289 -21.24 3.70 -5.81
N LEU A 290 -20.77 4.95 -5.81
CA LEU A 290 -19.46 5.31 -5.28
C LEU A 290 -19.55 5.55 -3.78
N VAL A 291 -18.79 4.83 -2.98
CA VAL A 291 -18.71 4.98 -1.52
C VAL A 291 -17.36 5.61 -1.17
N VAL A 292 -17.36 6.81 -0.59
CA VAL A 292 -16.11 7.52 -0.23
C VAL A 292 -16.11 7.82 1.26
N GLN A 293 -15.27 7.13 2.03
CA GLN A 293 -15.18 7.36 3.47
C GLN A 293 -14.47 8.69 3.77
N GLY A 294 -15.09 9.54 4.60
CA GLY A 294 -14.48 10.79 5.03
C GLY A 294 -15.47 11.86 5.44
N SER A 295 -15.05 13.13 5.37
CA SER A 295 -15.92 14.25 5.71
C SER A 295 -16.93 14.50 4.57
N ALA A 296 -18.21 14.21 4.82
CA ALA A 296 -19.31 14.48 3.88
C ALA A 296 -19.27 15.92 3.35
N ARG A 297 -19.00 16.91 4.21
CA ARG A 297 -18.84 18.32 3.80
C ARG A 297 -17.73 18.53 2.78
N GLN A 298 -16.57 17.89 2.96
CA GLN A 298 -15.44 18.03 2.05
C GLN A 298 -15.71 17.31 0.72
N ILE A 299 -16.34 16.14 0.76
CA ILE A 299 -16.69 15.38 -0.44
C ILE A 299 -17.76 16.13 -1.23
N HIS A 300 -18.85 16.56 -0.59
CA HIS A 300 -19.89 17.38 -1.21
C HIS A 300 -19.33 18.67 -1.83
N LYS A 301 -18.38 19.34 -1.17
CA LYS A 301 -17.71 20.51 -1.76
C LYS A 301 -16.92 20.15 -3.02
N THR A 302 -16.28 18.98 -3.04
CA THR A 302 -15.45 18.51 -4.17
C THR A 302 -16.30 18.14 -5.39
N VAL A 303 -17.46 17.51 -5.18
CA VAL A 303 -18.32 16.96 -6.25
C VAL A 303 -19.59 17.79 -6.51
N GLY A 304 -19.84 18.84 -5.73
CA GLY A 304 -21.11 19.57 -5.73
C GLY A 304 -21.47 20.20 -7.08
N ALA A 305 -20.49 20.68 -7.83
CA ALA A 305 -20.72 21.24 -9.18
C ALA A 305 -21.24 20.19 -10.17
N ILE A 306 -20.86 18.91 -10.00
CA ILE A 306 -21.33 17.80 -10.85
C ILE A 306 -22.72 17.37 -10.40
N ARG A 307 -22.99 17.34 -9.09
CA ARG A 307 -24.36 17.08 -8.60
C ARG A 307 -25.36 18.12 -9.12
N SER A 308 -24.96 19.40 -9.20
CA SER A 308 -25.85 20.46 -9.71
C SER A 308 -26.18 20.37 -11.20
N THR A 309 -25.47 19.56 -11.99
CA THR A 309 -25.81 19.35 -13.41
C THR A 309 -27.00 18.39 -13.60
N GLY A 310 -27.46 17.71 -12.54
CA GLY A 310 -28.50 16.68 -12.62
C GLY A 310 -28.02 15.37 -13.27
N GLN A 311 -26.71 15.23 -13.52
CA GLN A 311 -26.13 14.02 -14.12
C GLN A 311 -25.99 12.85 -13.14
N LEU A 312 -26.03 13.12 -11.84
CA LEU A 312 -25.85 12.11 -10.80
C LEU A 312 -27.18 11.85 -10.10
N ARG A 313 -27.42 10.60 -9.70
CA ARG A 313 -28.48 10.29 -8.73
C ARG A 313 -28.15 10.86 -7.35
N ASP A 314 -29.17 11.12 -6.56
CA ASP A 314 -29.01 11.60 -5.18
C ASP A 314 -28.19 10.63 -4.32
N ASP A 315 -28.34 9.33 -4.57
CA ASP A 315 -27.67 8.24 -3.87
C ASP A 315 -26.46 7.65 -4.62
N ALA A 316 -26.01 8.31 -5.70
CA ALA A 316 -24.87 7.87 -6.50
C ALA A 316 -23.55 7.90 -5.72
N ILE A 317 -23.43 8.79 -4.73
CA ILE A 317 -22.24 8.93 -3.89
C ILE A 317 -22.64 8.88 -2.42
N VAL A 318 -22.20 7.84 -1.72
CA VAL A 318 -22.39 7.64 -0.28
C VAL A 318 -21.11 8.06 0.46
N THR A 319 -21.26 8.74 1.60
CA THR A 319 -20.11 9.27 2.35
C THR A 319 -20.14 8.83 3.82
N PRO A 320 -19.73 7.58 4.12
CA PRO A 320 -19.59 7.14 5.50
C PRO A 320 -18.61 8.05 6.26
N PRO A 321 -18.88 8.38 7.53
CA PRO A 321 -18.00 9.23 8.32
C PRO A 321 -16.66 8.54 8.61
N HIS A 322 -15.72 9.31 9.15
CA HIS A 322 -14.44 8.80 9.64
C HIS A 322 -14.09 9.49 10.97
N PRO A 323 -13.71 8.76 12.03
CA PRO A 323 -13.65 7.28 12.10
C PRO A 323 -15.05 6.62 12.13
N LEU A 324 -15.10 5.31 11.86
CA LEU A 324 -16.26 4.43 12.08
C LEU A 324 -15.98 3.54 13.31
N SER A 325 -17.03 2.94 13.91
CA SER A 325 -16.81 1.83 14.84
C SER A 325 -16.18 0.65 14.10
N MET A 326 -15.63 -0.33 14.82
CA MET A 326 -15.02 -1.51 14.23
C MET A 326 -16.03 -2.30 13.39
N GLU A 327 -17.24 -2.48 13.90
CA GLU A 327 -18.32 -3.21 13.25
C GLU A 327 -18.77 -2.50 11.98
N GLN A 328 -18.98 -1.18 12.06
CA GLN A 328 -19.36 -0.35 10.91
C GLN A 328 -18.26 -0.31 9.85
N TYR A 329 -16.99 -0.34 10.27
CA TYR A 329 -15.86 -0.39 9.36
C TYR A 329 -15.74 -1.76 8.67
N ALA A 330 -15.86 -2.86 9.43
CA ALA A 330 -15.89 -4.20 8.87
C ALA A 330 -17.05 -4.35 7.87
N GLU A 331 -18.25 -3.87 8.22
CA GLU A 331 -19.42 -3.84 7.33
C GLU A 331 -19.16 -3.00 6.07
N LEU A 332 -18.48 -1.85 6.19
CA LEU A 332 -18.09 -1.04 5.03
C LEU A 332 -17.19 -1.81 4.06
N ILE A 333 -16.19 -2.52 4.58
CA ILE A 333 -15.25 -3.32 3.77
C ILE A 333 -15.97 -4.52 3.14
N GLN A 334 -16.73 -5.28 3.92
CA GLN A 334 -17.43 -6.49 3.47
C GLN A 334 -18.51 -6.22 2.43
N ARG A 335 -19.17 -5.05 2.51
CA ARG A 335 -20.16 -4.60 1.52
C ARG A 335 -19.56 -3.93 0.30
N ALA A 336 -18.23 -3.85 0.18
CA ALA A 336 -17.62 -3.37 -1.05
C ALA A 336 -17.71 -4.47 -2.13
N ASP A 337 -18.22 -4.11 -3.30
CA ASP A 337 -18.10 -4.96 -4.48
C ASP A 337 -16.71 -4.79 -5.10
N ILE A 338 -16.24 -3.54 -5.18
CA ILE A 338 -14.95 -3.18 -5.76
C ILE A 338 -14.24 -2.19 -4.85
N GLY A 339 -12.98 -2.44 -4.51
CA GLY A 339 -12.11 -1.50 -3.83
C GLY A 339 -11.42 -0.56 -4.82
N LEU A 340 -11.52 0.76 -4.62
CA LEU A 340 -10.87 1.75 -5.49
C LEU A 340 -9.85 2.59 -4.73
N PHE A 341 -8.59 2.50 -5.15
CA PHE A 341 -7.46 3.17 -4.51
C PHE A 341 -6.94 4.28 -5.42
N LEU A 342 -7.34 5.52 -5.18
CA LEU A 342 -6.86 6.70 -5.93
C LEU A 342 -5.48 7.19 -5.45
N TYR A 343 -4.64 6.28 -4.99
CA TYR A 343 -3.44 6.61 -4.23
C TYR A 343 -2.36 7.19 -5.14
N ASP A 344 -1.48 7.99 -4.55
CA ASP A 344 -0.24 8.43 -5.20
C ASP A 344 0.75 7.25 -5.20
N GLY A 345 0.85 6.57 -6.34
CA GLY A 345 1.70 5.38 -6.49
C GLY A 345 3.19 5.65 -6.20
N ARG A 346 3.66 6.90 -6.35
CA ARG A 346 5.03 7.27 -5.98
C ARG A 346 5.22 7.28 -4.46
N ARG A 347 4.26 7.82 -3.71
CA ARG A 347 4.27 7.82 -2.24
C ARG A 347 4.00 6.46 -1.64
N TYR A 348 3.20 5.67 -2.32
CA TYR A 348 2.84 4.31 -1.91
C TYR A 348 3.73 3.24 -2.55
N TYR A 349 4.88 3.63 -3.12
CA TYR A 349 5.83 2.66 -3.68
C TYR A 349 6.22 1.62 -2.63
N ALA A 350 6.59 2.07 -1.43
CA ALA A 350 7.00 1.18 -0.34
C ALA A 350 5.97 1.08 0.80
N ARG A 351 4.91 1.89 0.80
CA ARG A 351 3.99 1.96 1.95
C ARG A 351 2.91 0.90 1.87
N CYS A 352 2.69 0.26 3.01
CA CYS A 352 1.51 -0.55 3.24
C CYS A 352 0.23 0.32 3.24
N SER A 353 -0.87 -0.26 2.74
CA SER A 353 -2.22 0.27 2.88
C SER A 353 -3.07 -0.74 3.63
N GLY A 354 -3.34 -0.50 4.92
CA GLY A 354 -4.20 -1.38 5.72
C GLY A 354 -5.56 -1.67 5.07
N VAL A 355 -6.19 -0.63 4.49
CA VAL A 355 -7.46 -0.76 3.74
C VAL A 355 -7.35 -1.73 2.56
N LEU A 356 -6.20 -1.78 1.88
CA LEU A 356 -5.98 -2.74 0.78
C LEU A 356 -5.89 -4.16 1.34
N VAL A 357 -5.09 -4.34 2.39
CA VAL A 357 -4.92 -5.65 3.04
C VAL A 357 -6.28 -6.19 3.48
N GLU A 358 -7.12 -5.34 4.07
CA GLU A 358 -8.46 -5.68 4.54
C GLU A 358 -9.43 -5.99 3.40
N MET A 359 -9.42 -5.23 2.31
CA MET A 359 -10.26 -5.52 1.14
C MET A 359 -9.88 -6.84 0.47
N LEU A 360 -8.58 -7.12 0.30
CA LEU A 360 -8.10 -8.39 -0.22
C LEU A 360 -8.46 -9.55 0.72
N ALA A 361 -8.34 -9.36 2.04
CA ALA A 361 -8.77 -10.33 3.04
C ALA A 361 -10.29 -10.59 3.03
N ALA A 362 -11.10 -9.59 2.65
CA ALA A 362 -12.54 -9.73 2.44
C ALA A 362 -12.91 -10.30 1.07
N GLY A 363 -11.93 -10.68 0.24
CA GLY A 363 -12.18 -11.16 -1.13
C GLY A 363 -12.82 -10.11 -2.03
N VAL A 364 -12.53 -8.83 -1.79
CA VAL A 364 -13.01 -7.71 -2.61
C VAL A 364 -11.99 -7.46 -3.73
N PRO A 365 -12.39 -7.51 -5.02
CA PRO A 365 -11.51 -7.14 -6.12
C PRO A 365 -11.16 -5.65 -6.08
N VAL A 366 -9.96 -5.30 -6.53
CA VAL A 366 -9.40 -3.95 -6.32
C VAL A 366 -8.86 -3.30 -7.59
N ILE A 367 -8.94 -1.97 -7.65
CA ILE A 367 -8.29 -1.13 -8.65
C ILE A 367 -7.28 -0.23 -7.94
N THR A 368 -5.99 -0.34 -8.28
CA THR A 368 -4.89 0.34 -7.60
C THR A 368 -3.96 1.08 -8.57
N PRO A 369 -3.18 2.09 -8.13
CA PRO A 369 -2.12 2.64 -8.97
C PRO A 369 -1.06 1.56 -9.25
N ALA A 370 -0.55 1.54 -10.46
CA ALA A 370 0.47 0.62 -10.88
C ALA A 370 1.88 1.02 -10.41
N GLY A 371 2.81 0.06 -10.45
CA GLY A 371 4.22 0.30 -10.15
C GLY A 371 4.48 0.76 -8.73
N CYS A 372 3.71 0.25 -7.77
CA CYS A 372 3.84 0.51 -6.33
C CYS A 372 3.40 -0.72 -5.55
N TRP A 373 3.68 -0.76 -4.24
CA TRP A 373 3.35 -1.88 -3.36
C TRP A 373 1.92 -2.38 -3.55
N LEU A 374 0.93 -1.49 -3.73
CA LEU A 374 -0.47 -1.88 -3.84
C LEU A 374 -0.75 -2.86 -4.99
N ALA A 375 -0.20 -2.58 -6.18
CA ALA A 375 -0.42 -3.43 -7.35
C ALA A 375 0.36 -4.75 -7.27
N GLU A 376 1.52 -4.75 -6.61
CA GLU A 376 2.34 -5.95 -6.45
C GLU A 376 1.63 -7.03 -5.61
N GLN A 377 0.68 -6.64 -4.74
CA GLN A 377 0.02 -7.59 -3.84
C GLN A 377 -0.85 -8.62 -4.56
N PHE A 378 -1.26 -8.35 -5.80
CA PHE A 378 -2.03 -9.28 -6.63
C PHE A 378 -1.37 -9.56 -7.99
N ALA A 379 -0.13 -9.12 -8.19
CA ALA A 379 0.57 -9.26 -9.47
C ALA A 379 0.82 -10.73 -9.85
N GLU A 380 1.06 -11.61 -8.86
CA GLU A 380 1.20 -13.05 -9.08
C GLU A 380 -0.10 -13.67 -9.60
N ALA A 381 -1.23 -13.40 -8.95
CA ALA A 381 -2.54 -13.90 -9.40
C ALA A 381 -2.90 -13.42 -10.83
N SER A 382 -2.53 -12.19 -11.20
CA SER A 382 -2.70 -11.70 -12.58
C SER A 382 -1.77 -12.39 -13.57
N ARG A 383 -0.54 -12.72 -13.16
CA ARG A 383 0.41 -13.47 -13.99
C ARG A 383 -0.09 -14.87 -14.28
N ASP A 384 -0.60 -15.58 -13.27
CA ASP A 384 -1.16 -16.92 -13.44
C ASP A 384 -2.32 -16.91 -14.44
N HIS A 385 -3.19 -15.91 -14.35
CA HIS A 385 -4.25 -15.67 -15.33
C HIS A 385 -3.69 -15.50 -16.75
N TYR A 386 -2.67 -14.66 -16.94
CA TYR A 386 -2.03 -14.47 -18.24
C TYR A 386 -1.34 -15.73 -18.77
N GLN A 387 -0.75 -16.54 -17.89
CA GLN A 387 -0.15 -17.82 -18.28
C GLN A 387 -1.22 -18.79 -18.80
N GLN A 388 -2.38 -18.86 -18.15
CA GLN A 388 -3.52 -19.65 -18.63
C GLN A 388 -3.99 -19.17 -20.00
N LEU A 389 -4.18 -17.86 -20.19
CA LEU A 389 -4.56 -17.28 -21.49
C LEU A 389 -3.52 -17.58 -22.59
N ALA A 390 -2.22 -17.54 -22.25
CA ALA A 390 -1.16 -17.87 -23.17
C ALA A 390 -1.17 -19.34 -23.62
N THR A 391 -1.94 -20.22 -22.96
CA THR A 391 -2.14 -21.63 -23.35
C THR A 391 -3.41 -21.87 -24.16
N HIS A 392 -4.21 -20.83 -24.44
CA HIS A 392 -5.46 -20.96 -25.20
C HIS A 392 -5.24 -21.63 -26.57
N PRO A 393 -6.11 -22.57 -27.01
CA PRO A 393 -5.89 -23.36 -28.22
C PRO A 393 -5.95 -22.53 -29.51
N GLU A 394 -6.81 -21.52 -29.57
CA GLU A 394 -7.01 -20.67 -30.75
C GLU A 394 -6.06 -19.47 -30.83
N ARG A 395 -5.02 -19.45 -29.99
CA ARG A 395 -4.08 -18.33 -29.95
C ARG A 395 -3.25 -18.26 -31.23
N GLN A 396 -2.94 -17.05 -31.68
CA GLN A 396 -1.93 -16.82 -32.70
C GLN A 396 -0.74 -16.10 -32.05
N GLU A 397 0.47 -16.60 -32.28
CA GLU A 397 1.68 -16.06 -31.67
C GLU A 397 2.60 -15.46 -32.74
N SER A 398 2.98 -14.20 -32.53
CA SER A 398 3.93 -13.46 -33.36
C SER A 398 5.13 -13.04 -32.52
N VAL A 399 6.33 -13.41 -32.94
CA VAL A 399 7.57 -12.95 -32.30
C VAL A 399 7.89 -11.55 -32.80
N LEU A 400 7.78 -10.55 -31.92
CA LEU A 400 8.08 -9.15 -32.25
C LEU A 400 9.59 -8.88 -32.16
N ALA A 401 10.27 -9.44 -31.16
CA ALA A 401 11.72 -9.32 -31.01
C ALA A 401 12.28 -10.49 -30.17
N ARG A 402 13.41 -11.07 -30.60
CA ARG A 402 14.11 -12.10 -29.82
C ARG A 402 14.87 -11.52 -28.63
N ARG A 403 15.43 -10.34 -28.82
CA ARG A 403 16.11 -9.54 -27.81
C ARG A 403 15.79 -8.08 -28.07
N SER A 404 15.44 -7.35 -27.02
CA SER A 404 15.14 -5.94 -27.07
C SER A 404 15.88 -5.25 -25.94
N LEU A 405 16.67 -4.23 -26.29
CA LEU A 405 17.26 -3.30 -25.34
C LEU A 405 16.41 -2.04 -25.39
N LEU A 406 15.66 -1.78 -24.32
CA LEU A 406 14.92 -0.53 -24.15
C LEU A 406 15.91 0.49 -23.59
N GLN A 407 16.40 1.37 -24.45
CA GLN A 407 17.31 2.44 -24.04
C GLN A 407 16.53 3.58 -23.41
N ALA A 408 16.95 4.02 -22.23
CA ALA A 408 16.23 5.04 -21.47
C ALA A 408 16.06 6.36 -22.23
N ASP A 409 17.11 6.82 -22.91
CA ASP A 409 17.12 8.11 -23.62
C ASP A 409 16.50 8.05 -25.03
N ALA A 410 16.20 6.85 -25.55
CA ALA A 410 15.72 6.66 -26.92
C ALA A 410 14.21 6.81 -27.10
N GLY A 411 13.47 7.01 -26.00
CA GLY A 411 12.00 6.96 -25.99
C GLY A 411 11.46 5.53 -26.08
N PRO A 412 10.14 5.36 -26.27
CA PRO A 412 9.54 4.04 -26.34
C PRO A 412 9.98 3.26 -27.57
N ALA A 413 10.37 2.00 -27.36
CA ALA A 413 10.62 1.06 -28.46
C ALA A 413 9.27 0.62 -29.05
N ALA A 414 9.05 0.89 -30.33
CA ALA A 414 7.81 0.59 -31.03
C ALA A 414 7.93 -0.67 -31.90
N PHE A 415 6.93 -1.55 -31.79
CA PHE A 415 6.84 -2.82 -32.52
C PHE A 415 5.49 -2.86 -33.26
N PRO A 416 5.49 -2.65 -34.59
CA PRO A 416 4.27 -2.74 -35.37
C PRO A 416 3.84 -4.20 -35.54
N LEU A 417 2.54 -4.45 -35.46
CA LEU A 417 1.91 -5.74 -35.71
C LEU A 417 0.68 -5.53 -36.60
N ASN A 418 0.58 -6.26 -37.71
CA ASN A 418 -0.64 -6.29 -38.51
C ASN A 418 -1.45 -7.52 -38.10
N LEU A 419 -2.76 -7.33 -37.91
CA LEU A 419 -3.67 -8.43 -37.57
C LEU A 419 -4.10 -9.15 -38.85
N GLU A 420 -3.75 -10.43 -38.97
CA GLU A 420 -4.16 -11.27 -40.10
C GLU A 420 -5.63 -11.67 -39.99
N THR A 421 -6.11 -11.89 -38.77
CA THR A 421 -7.51 -12.17 -38.44
C THR A 421 -8.00 -11.21 -37.37
N PRO A 422 -9.32 -10.93 -37.29
CA PRO A 422 -9.90 -10.22 -36.17
C PRO A 422 -9.50 -10.88 -34.85
N ALA A 423 -9.05 -10.07 -33.90
CA ALA A 423 -8.70 -10.50 -32.55
C ALA A 423 -9.42 -9.59 -31.56
N ALA A 424 -9.86 -10.16 -30.44
CA ALA A 424 -10.51 -9.43 -29.36
C ALA A 424 -9.52 -8.99 -28.30
N ASP A 425 -8.46 -9.78 -28.09
CA ASP A 425 -7.44 -9.48 -27.09
C ASP A 425 -6.02 -9.60 -27.67
N LEU A 426 -5.12 -8.81 -27.09
CA LEU A 426 -3.67 -8.89 -27.28
C LEU A 426 -3.01 -9.12 -25.93
N LEU A 427 -2.24 -10.20 -25.82
CA LEU A 427 -1.33 -10.45 -24.72
C LEU A 427 0.11 -10.21 -25.19
N LEU A 428 0.73 -9.16 -24.67
CA LEU A 428 2.16 -8.92 -24.86
C LEU A 428 2.94 -9.66 -23.80
N ARG A 429 3.86 -10.54 -24.20
CA ARG A 429 4.63 -11.41 -23.30
C ARG A 429 6.12 -11.34 -23.60
N PHE A 430 6.95 -11.27 -22.57
CA PHE A 430 8.42 -11.23 -22.68
C PHE A 430 9.09 -11.82 -21.44
N ARG A 431 10.39 -12.10 -21.53
CA ARG A 431 11.24 -12.49 -20.40
C ARG A 431 12.13 -11.32 -20.00
N TRP A 432 12.27 -11.11 -18.70
CA TRP A 432 13.11 -10.06 -18.16
C TRP A 432 14.56 -10.55 -17.96
N ARG A 433 15.55 -9.80 -18.44
CA ARG A 433 16.97 -10.13 -18.23
C ARG A 433 17.69 -9.19 -17.28
N ALA A 434 17.55 -7.88 -17.48
CA ALA A 434 18.21 -6.89 -16.63
C ALA A 434 17.45 -5.55 -16.63
N PRO A 435 17.55 -4.77 -15.53
CA PRO A 435 18.10 -5.15 -14.23
C PRO A 435 17.14 -6.07 -13.47
N ALA A 436 17.66 -6.99 -12.66
CA ALA A 436 16.86 -7.91 -11.83
C ALA A 436 16.50 -7.31 -10.45
N GLU A 437 16.56 -5.99 -10.33
CA GLU A 437 16.35 -5.28 -9.07
C GLU A 437 14.87 -4.90 -8.90
N PRO A 438 14.34 -4.92 -7.67
CA PRO A 438 13.01 -4.38 -7.39
C PRO A 438 12.84 -2.94 -7.86
N GLY A 439 11.63 -2.61 -8.32
CA GLY A 439 11.28 -1.27 -8.80
C GLY A 439 11.63 -1.02 -10.27
N ALA A 440 12.28 -1.96 -10.96
CA ALA A 440 12.37 -1.94 -12.41
C ALA A 440 11.02 -2.38 -13.01
N LEU A 441 10.39 -1.49 -13.76
CA LEU A 441 9.02 -1.61 -14.24
C LEU A 441 8.98 -1.28 -15.74
N VAL A 442 8.30 -2.09 -16.55
CA VAL A 442 8.06 -1.82 -17.98
C VAL A 442 6.67 -1.22 -18.15
N ARG A 443 6.59 -0.11 -18.88
CA ARG A 443 5.33 0.40 -19.41
C ARG A 443 5.10 -0.20 -20.79
N LEU A 444 3.96 -0.87 -20.94
CA LEU A 444 3.47 -1.45 -22.17
C LEU A 444 2.32 -0.58 -22.67
N ARG A 445 2.45 0.05 -23.84
CA ARG A 445 1.33 0.74 -24.50
C ARG A 445 0.89 -0.04 -25.73
N CYS A 446 -0.42 -0.16 -25.92
CA CYS A 446 -1.04 -0.74 -27.10
C CYS A 446 -1.82 0.35 -27.84
N GLN A 447 -1.24 0.87 -28.92
CA GLN A 447 -1.92 1.79 -29.83
C GLN A 447 -2.57 1.00 -30.96
N GLN A 448 -3.85 1.26 -31.21
CA GLN A 448 -4.67 0.49 -32.13
C GLN A 448 -5.12 1.37 -33.31
N PHE A 449 -4.94 0.87 -34.53
CA PHE A 449 -5.23 1.61 -35.76
C PHE A 449 -6.21 0.85 -36.65
N ASP A 450 -7.12 1.60 -37.27
CA ASP A 450 -8.05 1.08 -38.27
C ASP A 450 -7.41 0.97 -39.67
N ARG A 451 -8.21 0.53 -40.66
CA ARG A 451 -7.77 0.41 -42.07
C ARG A 451 -7.39 1.74 -42.72
N LYS A 452 -7.83 2.86 -42.16
CA LYS A 452 -7.46 4.21 -42.62
C LYS A 452 -6.24 4.74 -41.87
N ASN A 453 -5.59 3.90 -41.07
CA ASN A 453 -4.47 4.25 -40.22
C ASN A 453 -4.80 5.32 -39.16
N SER A 454 -6.08 5.44 -38.79
CA SER A 454 -6.54 6.33 -37.72
C SER A 454 -6.42 5.60 -36.38
N LEU A 455 -5.89 6.28 -35.36
CA LEU A 455 -5.83 5.75 -34.00
C LEU A 455 -7.27 5.62 -33.46
N VAL A 456 -7.68 4.40 -33.12
CA VAL A 456 -9.02 4.11 -32.59
C VAL A 456 -9.03 3.94 -31.09
N ALA A 457 -7.95 3.41 -30.51
CA ALA A 457 -7.79 3.23 -29.08
C ALA A 457 -6.32 3.23 -28.67
N SER A 458 -6.08 3.60 -27.41
CA SER A 458 -4.77 3.50 -26.76
C SER A 458 -4.98 3.06 -25.32
N SER A 459 -4.18 2.10 -24.87
CA SER A 459 -4.25 1.57 -23.51
C SER A 459 -2.85 1.27 -22.99
N THR A 460 -2.70 1.33 -21.67
CA THR A 460 -1.42 1.12 -20.99
C THR A 460 -1.55 0.05 -19.92
N ALA A 461 -0.52 -0.77 -19.78
CA ALA A 461 -0.30 -1.68 -18.67
C ALA A 461 1.12 -1.47 -18.13
N ILE A 462 1.30 -1.64 -16.83
CA ILE A 462 2.63 -1.63 -16.19
C ILE A 462 2.89 -3.04 -15.67
N ALA A 463 4.07 -3.56 -15.97
CA ALA A 463 4.48 -4.88 -15.54
C ALA A 463 5.83 -4.82 -14.81
N GLY A 464 5.91 -5.48 -13.66
CA GLY A 464 7.12 -5.52 -12.84
C GLY A 464 8.01 -6.71 -13.12
N PHE A 465 9.27 -6.57 -12.70
CA PHE A 465 10.24 -7.66 -12.73
C PHE A 465 9.76 -8.87 -11.93
N HIS A 466 10.05 -10.05 -12.46
CA HIS A 466 9.90 -11.30 -11.73
C HIS A 466 10.95 -12.30 -12.19
N GLN A 467 11.48 -13.05 -11.26
CA GLN A 467 12.56 -13.98 -11.53
C GLN A 467 12.01 -15.26 -12.17
N GLY A 468 12.56 -15.66 -13.32
CA GLY A 468 12.31 -16.98 -13.92
C GLY A 468 11.16 -17.03 -14.92
N ASP A 469 10.07 -16.31 -14.68
CA ASP A 469 8.87 -16.39 -15.52
C ASP A 469 8.75 -15.27 -16.57
N ALA A 470 7.88 -15.53 -17.55
CA ALA A 470 7.47 -14.50 -18.48
C ALA A 470 6.62 -13.44 -17.76
N VAL A 471 6.86 -12.19 -18.12
CA VAL A 471 6.06 -11.02 -17.75
C VAL A 471 5.11 -10.74 -18.90
N ALA A 472 3.87 -10.32 -18.59
CA ALA A 472 2.89 -10.04 -19.62
C ALA A 472 1.93 -8.89 -19.25
N GLY A 473 1.27 -8.34 -20.28
CA GLY A 473 0.15 -7.41 -20.14
C GLY A 473 -0.92 -7.70 -21.19
N LEU A 474 -2.19 -7.68 -20.77
CA LEU A 474 -3.36 -7.93 -21.61
C LEU A 474 -4.03 -6.62 -22.04
N PHE A 475 -4.53 -6.58 -23.27
CA PHE A 475 -5.22 -5.43 -23.86
C PHE A 475 -6.42 -5.90 -24.66
N HIS A 476 -7.57 -5.26 -24.51
CA HIS A 476 -8.69 -5.43 -25.45
C HIS A 476 -8.44 -4.68 -26.73
N LEU A 477 -8.85 -5.29 -27.83
CA LEU A 477 -8.77 -4.76 -29.16
C LEU A 477 -10.16 -4.32 -29.63
N GLU A 478 -10.22 -3.10 -30.15
CA GLU A 478 -11.42 -2.58 -30.79
C GLU A 478 -11.75 -3.40 -32.06
N PRO A 479 -13.03 -3.69 -32.37
CA PRO A 479 -13.41 -4.51 -33.53
C PRO A 479 -12.87 -4.03 -34.88
N GLN A 480 -12.65 -2.72 -35.02
CA GLN A 480 -12.11 -2.08 -36.22
C GLN A 480 -10.58 -2.08 -36.31
N THR A 481 -9.88 -2.59 -35.30
CA THR A 481 -8.41 -2.64 -35.27
C THR A 481 -7.89 -3.61 -36.31
N VAL A 482 -6.94 -3.15 -37.14
CA VAL A 482 -6.23 -3.98 -38.12
C VAL A 482 -4.72 -3.89 -37.97
N ARG A 483 -4.23 -2.83 -37.31
CA ARG A 483 -2.81 -2.63 -37.02
C ARG A 483 -2.64 -2.20 -35.58
N ILE A 484 -1.65 -2.76 -34.93
CA ILE A 484 -1.25 -2.45 -33.57
C ILE A 484 0.16 -1.88 -33.61
N GLN A 485 0.44 -0.92 -32.73
CA GLN A 485 1.79 -0.50 -32.38
C GLN A 485 1.97 -0.73 -30.89
N ALA A 486 2.72 -1.79 -30.56
CA ALA A 486 3.11 -2.07 -29.19
C ALA A 486 4.33 -1.21 -28.85
N GLU A 487 4.24 -0.42 -27.79
CA GLU A 487 5.34 0.43 -27.32
C GLU A 487 5.80 -0.04 -25.94
N LEU A 488 7.10 -0.17 -25.78
CA LEU A 488 7.72 -0.57 -24.52
C LEU A 488 8.73 0.50 -24.09
N GLU A 489 8.62 0.94 -22.84
CA GLU A 489 9.60 1.85 -22.22
C GLU A 489 9.79 1.48 -20.75
N ASN A 490 10.89 1.95 -20.15
CA ASN A 490 11.00 1.93 -18.70
C ASN A 490 9.95 2.87 -18.10
N ALA A 491 9.12 2.37 -17.19
CA ALA A 491 7.94 3.10 -16.73
C ALA A 491 8.27 4.34 -15.91
N TYR A 492 9.33 4.27 -15.08
CA TYR A 492 9.60 5.29 -14.05
C TYR A 492 11.09 5.52 -13.77
N ASP A 493 11.98 4.98 -14.59
CA ASP A 493 13.42 5.07 -14.41
C ASP A 493 14.11 5.36 -15.76
N GLN A 494 15.33 5.90 -15.70
CA GLN A 494 16.17 6.22 -16.85
C GLN A 494 17.27 5.17 -17.05
N ARG A 495 17.05 3.95 -16.56
CA ARG A 495 17.95 2.81 -16.79
C ARG A 495 17.46 1.98 -17.97
N ASP A 496 18.41 1.47 -18.73
CA ASP A 496 18.11 0.54 -19.83
C ASP A 496 17.48 -0.75 -19.28
N LEU A 497 16.53 -1.29 -20.03
CA LEU A 497 15.93 -2.59 -19.75
C LEU A 497 16.30 -3.58 -20.84
N GLU A 498 16.76 -4.76 -20.43
CA GLU A 498 17.03 -5.86 -21.34
C GLU A 498 15.90 -6.90 -21.25
N LEU A 499 15.18 -7.05 -22.36
CA LEU A 499 14.07 -7.97 -22.51
C LEU A 499 14.38 -9.02 -23.58
N GLU A 500 13.83 -10.21 -23.43
CA GLU A 500 13.96 -11.30 -24.39
C GLU A 500 12.61 -11.89 -24.77
N ASN A 501 12.55 -12.47 -25.97
CA ASN A 501 11.39 -13.18 -26.50
C ASN A 501 10.09 -12.37 -26.36
N LEU A 502 10.14 -11.11 -26.82
CA LEU A 502 8.95 -10.28 -26.92
C LEU A 502 8.02 -10.88 -27.98
N THR A 503 6.87 -11.33 -27.51
CA THR A 503 5.85 -12.05 -28.27
C THR A 503 4.52 -11.34 -28.12
N ALA A 504 3.79 -11.23 -29.22
CA ALA A 504 2.40 -10.82 -29.24
C ALA A 504 1.56 -12.08 -29.44
N ILE A 505 0.66 -12.34 -28.50
CA ILE A 505 -0.30 -13.42 -28.59
C ILE A 505 -1.67 -12.79 -28.78
N THR A 506 -2.29 -12.99 -29.93
CA THR A 506 -3.66 -12.53 -30.20
C THR A 506 -4.65 -13.64 -29.91
N LEU A 507 -5.79 -13.27 -29.32
CA LEU A 507 -6.87 -14.18 -28.98
C LEU A 507 -8.16 -13.73 -29.68
N PRO A 508 -8.94 -14.65 -30.26
CA PRO A 508 -10.26 -14.32 -30.78
C PRO A 508 -11.22 -13.98 -29.63
N ALA A 509 -12.35 -13.35 -29.92
CA ALA A 509 -13.43 -13.20 -28.93
C ALA A 509 -13.87 -14.58 -28.41
N GLU A 510 -14.46 -14.62 -27.22
CA GLU A 510 -15.14 -15.85 -26.77
C GLU A 510 -16.32 -16.19 -27.71
N GLU A 511 -16.82 -17.43 -27.65
CA GLU A 511 -17.90 -17.89 -28.54
C GLU A 511 -19.16 -17.03 -28.45
N ASP A 512 -19.41 -16.41 -27.29
CA ASP A 512 -20.52 -15.49 -27.04
C ASP A 512 -20.20 -14.02 -27.38
N GLY A 513 -19.01 -13.75 -27.91
CA GLY A 513 -18.51 -12.43 -28.25
C GLY A 513 -18.01 -11.61 -27.06
N ARG A 514 -17.95 -12.17 -25.84
CA ARG A 514 -17.42 -11.47 -24.68
C ARG A 514 -15.90 -11.34 -24.77
N LEU A 515 -15.41 -10.23 -24.23
CA LEU A 515 -14.00 -10.02 -23.95
C LEU A 515 -13.59 -10.88 -22.75
N ARG A 516 -12.30 -11.10 -22.59
CA ARG A 516 -11.76 -11.79 -21.40
C ARG A 516 -11.47 -10.76 -20.32
N PRO A 517 -11.49 -11.11 -19.02
CA PRO A 517 -11.10 -10.17 -17.98
C PRO A 517 -9.63 -9.76 -18.10
N LEU A 518 -9.33 -8.46 -17.91
CA LEU A 518 -7.97 -7.91 -17.94
C LEU A 518 -7.03 -8.44 -16.84
N GLY A 519 -7.57 -9.05 -15.78
CA GLY A 519 -6.83 -9.59 -14.65
C GLY A 519 -7.64 -10.63 -13.89
N SER A 520 -7.30 -10.89 -12.63
CA SER A 520 -8.01 -11.84 -11.77
C SER A 520 -8.44 -11.21 -10.44
N VAL A 521 -7.52 -10.89 -9.55
CA VAL A 521 -7.85 -10.34 -8.21
C VAL A 521 -8.01 -8.82 -8.25
N GLY A 522 -7.30 -8.14 -9.16
CA GLY A 522 -7.35 -6.69 -9.26
C GLY A 522 -6.75 -6.18 -10.56
N LEU A 523 -6.89 -4.87 -10.75
CA LEU A 523 -6.39 -4.13 -11.90
C LEU A 523 -5.53 -2.95 -11.46
N ALA A 524 -4.50 -2.65 -12.25
CA ALA A 524 -3.58 -1.56 -11.98
C ALA A 524 -3.67 -0.48 -13.06
N PHE A 525 -3.80 0.80 -12.66
CA PHE A 525 -3.79 1.94 -13.58
C PHE A 525 -2.45 2.65 -13.57
N ASP A 526 -1.94 3.05 -14.75
CA ASP A 526 -0.78 3.95 -14.84
C ASP A 526 -1.23 5.40 -14.62
N ALA A 527 -2.37 5.76 -15.21
CA ALA A 527 -2.93 7.10 -15.13
C ALA A 527 -4.38 7.08 -14.63
N GLN A 528 -4.83 8.15 -13.98
CA GLN A 528 -6.20 8.23 -13.41
C GLN A 528 -7.28 8.13 -14.50
N GLU A 529 -6.89 8.48 -15.73
CA GLU A 529 -7.69 8.41 -16.93
C GLU A 529 -8.06 6.99 -17.35
N ASP A 530 -7.28 5.98 -16.92
CA ASP A 530 -7.55 4.57 -17.20
C ASP A 530 -8.69 4.01 -16.34
N ILE A 531 -8.99 4.62 -15.19
CA ILE A 531 -9.91 4.07 -14.19
C ILE A 531 -11.30 3.75 -14.76
N PRO A 532 -11.97 4.62 -15.56
CA PRO A 532 -13.28 4.27 -16.12
C PRO A 532 -13.26 2.99 -16.96
N ARG A 533 -12.21 2.79 -17.78
CA ARG A 533 -12.06 1.59 -18.61
C ARG A 533 -11.85 0.35 -17.74
N LEU A 534 -10.95 0.43 -16.76
CA LEU A 534 -10.67 -0.69 -15.84
C LEU A 534 -11.88 -1.03 -14.96
N LEU A 535 -12.64 -0.01 -14.54
CA LEU A 535 -13.88 -0.22 -13.80
C LEU A 535 -14.92 -0.91 -14.68
N ASN A 536 -15.07 -0.52 -15.94
CA ASN A 536 -15.99 -1.17 -16.86
C ASN A 536 -15.62 -2.64 -17.09
N ASP A 537 -14.34 -2.95 -17.32
CA ASP A 537 -13.87 -4.34 -17.40
C ASP A 537 -14.24 -5.14 -16.14
N MET A 538 -13.98 -4.58 -14.96
CA MET A 538 -14.32 -5.24 -13.69
C MET A 538 -15.83 -5.40 -13.47
N LEU A 539 -16.66 -4.49 -13.98
CA LEU A 539 -18.12 -4.61 -13.93
C LEU A 539 -18.63 -5.67 -14.90
N ASP A 540 -18.09 -5.71 -16.12
CA ASP A 540 -18.51 -6.64 -17.18
C ASP A 540 -18.05 -8.09 -16.88
N HIS A 541 -17.00 -8.24 -16.09
CA HIS A 541 -16.43 -9.51 -15.65
C HIS A 541 -16.48 -9.70 -14.11
N TYR A 542 -17.43 -9.05 -13.43
CA TYR A 542 -17.45 -9.03 -11.95
C TYR A 542 -17.42 -10.42 -11.31
N ASP A 543 -18.16 -11.38 -11.85
CA ASP A 543 -18.21 -12.74 -11.29
C ASP A 543 -16.85 -13.43 -11.32
N HIS A 544 -16.06 -13.21 -12.39
CA HIS A 544 -14.67 -13.68 -12.47
C HIS A 544 -13.83 -13.05 -11.37
N TYR A 545 -13.79 -11.70 -11.33
CA TYR A 545 -12.99 -10.96 -10.35
C TYR A 545 -13.34 -11.34 -8.91
N ARG A 546 -14.64 -11.45 -8.61
CA ARG A 546 -15.12 -11.84 -7.29
C ARG A 546 -14.68 -13.26 -6.94
N ALA A 547 -14.84 -14.22 -7.85
CA ALA A 547 -14.44 -15.61 -7.61
C ALA A 547 -12.93 -15.72 -7.33
N SER A 548 -12.08 -15.08 -8.14
CA SER A 548 -10.64 -15.10 -7.91
C SER A 548 -10.22 -14.33 -6.65
N SER A 549 -10.84 -13.19 -6.32
CA SER A 549 -10.55 -12.48 -5.08
C SER A 549 -10.97 -13.27 -3.85
N LEU A 550 -12.10 -13.99 -3.88
CA LEU A 550 -12.52 -14.90 -2.81
C LEU A 550 -11.50 -16.02 -2.60
N ALA A 551 -11.05 -16.68 -3.67
CA ALA A 551 -10.03 -17.72 -3.59
C ALA A 551 -8.70 -17.17 -3.04
N PHE A 552 -8.28 -15.99 -3.50
CA PHE A 552 -7.08 -15.31 -3.02
C PHE A 552 -7.15 -14.93 -1.54
N SER A 553 -8.34 -14.55 -1.04
CA SER A 553 -8.53 -14.03 0.31
C SER A 553 -8.18 -15.02 1.43
N GLU A 554 -8.23 -16.32 1.18
CA GLU A 554 -7.91 -17.34 2.17
C GLU A 554 -6.42 -17.32 2.51
N THR A 555 -5.55 -17.49 1.50
CA THR A 555 -4.10 -17.38 1.66
C THR A 555 -3.71 -16.01 2.22
N TRP A 556 -4.31 -14.95 1.67
CA TRP A 556 -4.02 -13.58 2.11
C TRP A 556 -4.34 -13.35 3.60
N ARG A 557 -5.46 -13.85 4.10
CA ARG A 557 -5.80 -13.77 5.53
C ARG A 557 -4.85 -14.56 6.41
N ASN A 558 -4.38 -15.72 5.95
CA ASN A 558 -3.43 -16.53 6.69
C ASN A 558 -2.08 -15.81 6.83
N ASP A 559 -1.62 -15.14 5.78
CA ASP A 559 -0.37 -14.36 5.77
C ASP A 559 -0.46 -13.10 6.63
N HIS A 560 -1.65 -12.49 6.71
CA HIS A 560 -1.93 -11.31 7.50
C HIS A 560 -2.63 -11.60 8.83
N HIS A 561 -2.66 -12.87 9.24
CA HIS A 561 -3.24 -13.26 10.52
C HIS A 561 -2.42 -12.64 11.66
N PRO A 562 -3.04 -12.02 12.68
CA PRO A 562 -2.30 -11.38 13.76
C PRO A 562 -1.32 -12.31 14.49
N GLY A 563 -1.58 -13.62 14.50
CA GLY A 563 -0.67 -14.64 15.03
C GLY A 563 0.69 -14.71 14.32
N GLN A 564 0.76 -14.36 13.04
CA GLN A 564 2.00 -14.34 12.26
C GLN A 564 3.04 -13.38 12.84
N ILE A 565 2.60 -12.28 13.47
CA ILE A 565 3.48 -11.33 14.16
C ILE A 565 4.22 -12.05 15.29
N LEU A 566 3.49 -12.82 16.10
CA LEU A 566 4.06 -13.54 17.23
C LEU A 566 4.90 -14.75 16.79
N ASP A 567 4.52 -15.42 15.69
CA ASP A 567 5.30 -16.51 15.10
C ASP A 567 6.65 -15.98 14.58
N ARG A 568 6.66 -14.79 13.98
CA ARG A 568 7.90 -14.12 13.57
C ARG A 568 8.83 -13.81 14.75
N PHE A 569 8.29 -13.54 15.94
CA PHE A 569 9.13 -13.33 17.14
C PHE A 569 9.86 -14.62 17.56
N GLN A 570 9.31 -15.78 17.25
CA GLN A 570 9.86 -17.09 17.62
C GLN A 570 10.77 -17.68 16.54
N SER A 571 10.75 -17.15 15.32
CA SER A 571 11.54 -17.67 14.20
C SER A 571 13.04 -17.66 14.51
N PRO A 572 13.80 -18.73 14.18
CA PRO A 572 15.26 -18.79 14.37
C PRO A 572 16.00 -17.66 13.65
N ALA A 573 15.45 -17.15 12.55
CA ALA A 573 15.97 -15.97 11.85
C ALA A 573 15.93 -14.72 12.75
N ALA A 574 14.89 -14.60 13.58
CA ALA A 574 14.80 -13.57 14.61
C ALA A 574 15.63 -13.90 15.86
N ALA A 575 15.96 -15.18 16.09
CA ALA A 575 16.77 -15.66 17.21
C ALA A 575 18.29 -15.55 17.00
N SER A 576 18.74 -15.05 15.85
CA SER A 576 20.10 -14.53 15.68
C SER A 576 20.06 -13.02 15.90
N PRO A 577 19.92 -12.52 17.14
CA PRO A 577 20.00 -11.09 17.40
C PRO A 577 21.33 -10.64 16.83
N GLN A 578 21.29 -9.72 15.87
CA GLN A 578 22.50 -9.02 15.47
C GLN A 578 22.98 -8.32 16.73
N ARG A 579 24.02 -8.87 17.35
CA ARG A 579 24.82 -8.10 18.29
C ARG A 579 25.38 -6.98 17.44
N VAL A 580 24.77 -5.80 17.56
CA VAL A 580 25.29 -4.57 16.96
C VAL A 580 26.76 -4.50 17.38
N ALA A 581 27.65 -4.61 16.40
CA ALA A 581 29.08 -4.73 16.62
C ALA A 581 29.68 -3.45 17.21
#